data_AF-A0A7Y5U8T4-F1
#
_entry.id   AF-A0A7Y5U8T4-F1
#
_cell.length_a   1.000
_cell.length_b   1.000
_cell.length_c   1.000
_cell.angle_alpha   90.00
_cell.angle_beta   90.00
_cell.angle_gamma   90.00
#
_symmetry.space_group_name_H-M   'P 1'
#
loop_
_entity.id
_entity.type
_entity.pdbx_description
1 polymer ?
#
loop_
_entity_poly.entity_id
_entity_poly.type
_entity_poly.pdbx_seq_one_letter_code
_entity_poly.pdbx_strand_id
1 'polypeptide(L)'
;MTNEPFQHAGDFEQGELSGNVRLGKFEAHYEELFAEALEDGVITSEERARLERAADSFGLDRQRVLALEKALLAAWEARHRIAVKEVVVPAEAPAASLRPLEIENDPHVQALRAKIATLESQVRRLEAELEEARSHIPVDVDFSDLAPGALAGAADDPEELYRRIRHDPRDAASLHGLFGATKTTDPDRAYRAAQVLSFLQQATEEEKAFAQGHKAEGLVRPSASVSVEAWRRNLFHPDEEVLTGDIFAVITSPVLLGRVTALRRQNALPKLEPTMLQDPASSTVQAVRCFAWAASILGMRPPPLYTDPTWEGAVEMVPGIPPSSRLGKRALSGRSPAELAFIAGRHLASYREDHFVRLLFPNIPDLEDLFLAALTIGQPQLPLAAQVRQRAAPIAAAIEPLLDPAQKDRLRGHFLRFVEEGGRTNLQRWATAADLTALRAGLLLSDDLGAAQRVIRLGGELEEDAKVDDLIVFYVGDRCSRLRKQIGISVGAAG
;
A
#
# COMPACT_ATOMS: atom_id res chain seq x y z
N MET A 1 29.31 17.46 -15.19
CA MET A 1 27.85 17.49 -14.96
C MET A 1 27.63 16.99 -13.55
N THR A 2 27.00 17.77 -12.67
CA THR A 2 26.70 17.34 -11.30
C THR A 2 25.71 16.18 -11.37
N ASN A 3 26.13 14.97 -11.00
CA ASN A 3 25.30 13.77 -10.99
C ASN A 3 24.37 13.83 -9.77
N GLU A 4 23.32 14.66 -9.85
CA GLU A 4 22.32 14.71 -8.79
C GLU A 4 21.49 13.42 -8.80
N PRO A 5 21.22 12.82 -7.63
CA PRO A 5 20.36 11.64 -7.53
C PRO A 5 18.89 11.98 -7.84
N PHE A 6 18.09 10.94 -8.08
CA PHE A 6 16.63 11.03 -8.31
C PHE A 6 16.24 11.82 -9.56
N GLN A 7 16.93 11.55 -10.66
CA GLN A 7 16.58 12.07 -11.98
C GLN A 7 15.89 10.99 -12.80
N HIS A 8 14.90 11.40 -13.60
CA HIS A 8 14.40 10.60 -14.70
C HIS A 8 15.30 10.79 -15.93
N ALA A 9 15.15 9.94 -16.95
CA ALA A 9 15.72 10.22 -18.27
C ALA A 9 15.10 11.52 -18.84
N GLY A 10 15.82 12.20 -19.74
CA GLY A 10 15.39 13.50 -20.27
C GLY A 10 14.08 13.46 -21.07
N ASP A 11 13.70 12.28 -21.54
CA ASP A 11 12.52 11.93 -22.33
C ASP A 11 11.47 11.15 -21.51
N PHE A 12 11.44 11.34 -20.19
CA PHE A 12 10.56 10.56 -19.31
C PHE A 12 9.07 10.63 -19.71
N GLU A 13 8.51 9.45 -20.00
CA GLU A 13 7.09 9.27 -20.32
C GLU A 13 6.28 8.95 -19.05
N GLN A 14 5.49 9.92 -18.59
CA GLN A 14 4.55 9.72 -17.49
C GLN A 14 3.38 8.85 -17.98
N GLY A 15 3.28 7.63 -17.44
CA GLY A 15 2.16 6.73 -17.70
C GLY A 15 0.87 7.18 -17.04
N GLU A 16 -0.22 6.45 -17.30
CA GLU A 16 -1.52 6.70 -16.66
C GLU A 16 -1.39 6.68 -15.13
N LEU A 17 -1.83 7.78 -14.51
CA LEU A 17 -1.87 7.88 -13.05
C LEU A 17 -2.92 6.93 -12.50
N SER A 18 -2.45 5.82 -11.97
CA SER A 18 -3.26 4.69 -11.52
C SER A 18 -2.80 4.23 -10.14
N GLY A 19 -3.73 3.71 -9.36
CA GLY A 19 -3.44 3.07 -8.09
C GLY A 19 -3.42 3.98 -6.86
N ASN A 20 -3.23 5.31 -6.96
CA ASN A 20 -3.46 6.17 -5.79
C ASN A 20 -4.87 5.94 -5.22
N VAL A 21 -5.02 5.91 -3.90
CA VAL A 21 -6.34 5.95 -3.25
C VAL A 21 -7.11 7.17 -3.77
N ARG A 22 -8.15 6.92 -4.57
CA ARG A 22 -8.96 7.97 -5.19
C ARG A 22 -10.03 8.42 -4.20
N LEU A 23 -9.92 9.68 -3.74
CA LEU A 23 -10.93 10.34 -2.89
C LEU A 23 -11.96 11.12 -3.68
N GLY A 24 -11.84 11.14 -5.01
CA GLY A 24 -12.52 12.07 -5.92
C GLY A 24 -14.04 12.04 -5.93
N LYS A 25 -14.72 11.18 -5.16
CA LYS A 25 -16.18 11.21 -5.03
C LYS A 25 -16.69 11.97 -3.82
N PHE A 26 -15.86 12.28 -2.83
CA PHE A 26 -16.29 13.11 -1.69
C PHE A 26 -16.33 14.60 -2.05
N GLU A 27 -15.40 15.05 -2.90
CA GLU A 27 -15.49 16.38 -3.54
C GLU A 27 -16.72 16.44 -4.44
N ALA A 28 -16.96 15.43 -5.28
CA ALA A 28 -18.16 15.38 -6.12
C ALA A 28 -19.48 15.31 -5.32
N HIS A 29 -19.53 14.58 -4.21
CA HIS A 29 -20.70 14.57 -3.31
C HIS A 29 -20.90 15.91 -2.60
N TYR A 30 -19.81 16.59 -2.26
CA TYR A 30 -19.88 17.94 -1.73
C TYR A 30 -20.37 18.93 -2.79
N GLU A 31 -19.91 18.81 -4.03
CA GLU A 31 -20.40 19.59 -5.18
C GLU A 31 -21.91 19.39 -5.40
N GLU A 32 -22.41 18.15 -5.31
CA GLU A 32 -23.84 17.83 -5.41
C GLU A 32 -24.66 18.45 -4.27
N LEU A 33 -24.22 18.30 -3.01
CA LEU A 33 -24.88 18.90 -1.86
C LEU A 33 -24.87 20.44 -1.92
N PHE A 34 -23.79 21.02 -2.43
CA PHE A 34 -23.67 22.45 -2.61
C PHE A 34 -24.55 22.97 -3.76
N ALA A 35 -24.70 22.19 -4.83
CA ALA A 35 -25.59 22.52 -5.95
C ALA A 35 -27.08 22.43 -5.55
N GLU A 36 -27.47 21.48 -4.71
CA GLU A 36 -28.82 21.37 -4.12
C GLU A 36 -29.13 22.61 -3.26
N ALA A 37 -28.19 23.02 -2.39
CA ALA A 37 -28.34 24.24 -1.57
C ALA A 37 -28.36 25.54 -2.41
N LEU A 38 -27.96 25.50 -3.68
CA LEU A 38 -27.96 26.63 -4.61
C LEU A 38 -29.18 26.67 -5.53
N GLU A 39 -30.06 25.66 -5.50
CA GLU A 39 -31.16 25.52 -6.45
C GLU A 39 -32.10 26.74 -6.45
N ASP A 40 -32.37 27.30 -5.26
CA ASP A 40 -33.25 28.45 -5.06
C ASP A 40 -32.50 29.81 -4.99
N GLY A 41 -31.17 29.81 -5.16
CA GLY A 41 -30.34 31.03 -5.14
C GLY A 41 -30.19 31.71 -3.78
N VAL A 42 -30.62 31.04 -2.70
CA VAL A 42 -30.48 31.48 -1.30
C VAL A 42 -29.95 30.33 -0.48
N ILE A 43 -28.77 30.49 0.14
CA ILE A 43 -28.24 29.51 1.09
C ILE A 43 -28.68 29.91 2.50
N THR A 44 -29.45 29.05 3.16
CA THR A 44 -29.92 29.25 4.53
C THR A 44 -28.84 28.92 5.58
N SER A 45 -29.05 29.37 6.82
CA SER A 45 -28.14 29.05 7.94
C SER A 45 -28.10 27.56 8.27
N GLU A 46 -29.21 26.84 8.05
CA GLU A 46 -29.30 25.39 8.26
C GLU A 46 -28.57 24.60 7.17
N GLU A 47 -28.72 25.00 5.90
CA GLU A 47 -27.97 24.43 4.78
C GLU A 47 -26.49 24.72 4.90
N ARG A 48 -26.09 25.92 5.33
CA ARG A 48 -24.68 26.23 5.63
C ARG A 48 -24.12 25.30 6.71
N ALA A 49 -24.85 25.11 7.81
CA ALA A 49 -24.44 24.17 8.86
C ALA A 49 -24.41 22.71 8.37
N ARG A 50 -25.30 22.34 7.44
CA ARG A 50 -25.30 21.01 6.80
C ARG A 50 -24.09 20.84 5.87
N LEU A 51 -23.73 21.84 5.09
CA LEU A 51 -22.55 21.86 4.22
C LEU A 51 -21.26 21.85 5.06
N GLU A 52 -21.15 22.65 6.12
CA GLU A 52 -20.00 22.62 7.02
C GLU A 52 -19.84 21.26 7.68
N ARG A 53 -20.93 20.68 8.20
CA ARG A 53 -20.92 19.32 8.74
C ARG A 53 -20.56 18.28 7.66
N ALA A 54 -21.02 18.45 6.43
CA ALA A 54 -20.70 17.56 5.32
C ALA A 54 -19.21 17.65 4.95
N ALA A 55 -18.66 18.86 4.77
CA ALA A 55 -17.23 19.10 4.54
C ALA A 55 -16.37 18.50 5.66
N ASP A 56 -16.75 18.74 6.91
CA ASP A 56 -16.06 18.19 8.09
C ASP A 56 -16.16 16.66 8.14
N SER A 57 -17.34 16.11 7.80
CA SER A 57 -17.57 14.67 7.77
C SER A 57 -16.82 13.98 6.64
N PHE A 58 -16.70 14.62 5.48
CA PHE A 58 -15.92 14.16 4.34
C PHE A 58 -14.42 14.43 4.51
N GLY A 59 -14.05 15.22 5.53
CA GLY A 59 -12.67 15.61 5.81
C GLY A 59 -12.02 16.39 4.67
N LEU A 60 -12.82 17.16 3.92
CA LEU A 60 -12.33 17.99 2.82
C LEU A 60 -11.50 19.15 3.37
N ASP A 61 -10.42 19.51 2.67
CA ASP A 61 -9.58 20.64 3.07
C ASP A 61 -10.37 21.95 3.00
N ARG A 62 -10.31 22.76 4.07
CA ARG A 62 -11.13 23.97 4.20
C ARG A 62 -10.79 25.03 3.16
N GLN A 63 -9.52 25.18 2.77
CA GLN A 63 -9.14 26.13 1.71
C GLN A 63 -9.61 25.63 0.33
N ARG A 64 -9.56 24.33 0.11
CA ARG A 64 -10.00 23.68 -1.13
C ARG A 64 -11.52 23.72 -1.29
N VAL A 65 -12.27 23.46 -0.22
CA VAL A 65 -13.73 23.62 -0.16
C VAL A 65 -14.13 25.06 -0.50
N LEU A 66 -13.50 26.06 0.13
CA LEU A 66 -13.78 27.47 -0.16
C LEU A 66 -13.49 27.84 -1.62
N ALA A 67 -12.41 27.32 -2.21
CA ALA A 67 -12.10 27.53 -3.62
C ALA A 67 -13.14 26.88 -4.55
N LEU A 68 -13.63 25.69 -4.17
CA LEU A 68 -14.67 24.96 -4.89
C LEU A 68 -16.02 25.68 -4.83
N GLU A 69 -16.46 26.08 -3.64
CA GLU A 69 -17.69 26.87 -3.43
C GLU A 69 -17.67 28.17 -4.23
N LYS A 70 -16.53 28.89 -4.23
CA LYS A 70 -16.36 30.13 -4.99
C LYS A 70 -16.49 29.90 -6.51
N ALA A 71 -15.96 28.79 -7.01
CA ALA A 71 -16.06 28.44 -8.42
C ALA A 71 -17.50 28.06 -8.82
N LEU A 72 -18.20 27.31 -7.97
CA LEU A 72 -19.60 26.91 -8.17
C LEU A 72 -20.55 28.11 -8.14
N LEU A 73 -20.36 29.03 -7.19
CA LEU A 73 -21.12 30.29 -7.12
C LEU A 73 -20.95 31.12 -8.39
N ALA A 74 -19.70 31.33 -8.83
CA ALA A 74 -19.42 32.11 -10.03
C ALA A 74 -20.04 31.49 -11.30
N ALA A 75 -20.05 30.16 -11.40
CA ALA A 75 -20.65 29.44 -12.52
C ALA A 75 -22.19 29.54 -12.52
N TRP A 76 -22.82 29.47 -11.35
CA TRP A 76 -24.27 29.60 -11.21
C TRP A 76 -24.74 31.04 -11.51
N GLU A 77 -24.06 32.06 -10.98
CA GLU A 77 -24.39 33.48 -11.20
C GLU A 77 -24.23 33.88 -12.67
N ALA A 78 -23.20 33.37 -13.35
CA ALA A 78 -23.00 33.58 -14.79
C ALA A 78 -24.14 32.99 -15.63
N ARG A 79 -24.73 31.86 -15.19
CA ARG A 79 -25.81 31.16 -15.90
C ARG A 79 -27.18 31.79 -15.64
N HIS A 80 -27.46 32.25 -14.42
CA HIS A 80 -28.78 32.75 -14.02
C HIS A 80 -28.89 34.27 -13.97
N ARG A 81 -27.78 35.01 -14.10
CA ARG A 81 -27.68 36.49 -14.08
C ARG A 81 -28.27 37.14 -12.82
N ILE A 82 -28.24 36.44 -11.70
CA ILE A 82 -28.72 36.86 -10.38
C ILE A 82 -27.62 36.54 -9.36
N ALA A 83 -27.39 37.42 -8.38
CA ALA A 83 -26.41 37.20 -7.32
C ALA A 83 -27.00 36.37 -6.17
N VAL A 84 -26.25 35.39 -5.69
CA VAL A 84 -26.66 34.51 -4.58
C VAL A 84 -26.60 35.28 -3.25
N LYS A 85 -27.60 35.08 -2.38
CA LYS A 85 -27.63 35.70 -1.05
C LYS A 85 -27.57 34.64 0.05
N GLU A 86 -26.62 34.80 0.97
CA GLU A 86 -26.60 34.05 2.22
C GLU A 86 -27.46 34.77 3.27
N VAL A 87 -28.46 34.08 3.82
CA VAL A 87 -29.33 34.64 4.85
C VAL A 87 -28.92 34.08 6.21
N VAL A 88 -28.40 34.95 7.07
CA VAL A 88 -28.09 34.65 8.47
C VAL A 88 -29.36 34.88 9.30
N VAL A 89 -30.00 33.80 9.72
CA VAL A 89 -31.07 33.85 10.73
C VAL A 89 -30.42 33.62 12.09
N PRO A 90 -30.49 34.56 13.04
CA PRO A 90 -29.92 34.35 14.37
C PRO A 90 -30.65 33.20 15.06
N ALA A 91 -29.90 32.17 15.44
CA ALA A 91 -30.43 31.00 16.14
C ALA A 91 -30.93 31.40 17.54
N GLU A 92 -32.19 31.09 17.86
CA GLU A 92 -32.67 31.06 19.24
C GLU A 92 -31.91 29.99 20.03
N ALA A 93 -31.53 30.35 21.26
CA ALA A 93 -30.68 29.53 22.12
C ALA A 93 -31.36 28.19 22.51
N PRO A 94 -30.68 27.04 22.39
CA PRO A 94 -31.15 25.81 23.01
C PRO A 94 -30.93 25.86 24.54
N ALA A 95 -31.92 25.34 25.26
CA ALA A 95 -31.96 25.25 26.71
C ALA A 95 -30.82 24.38 27.29
N ALA A 96 -30.45 24.71 28.53
CA ALA A 96 -29.32 24.17 29.26
C ALA A 96 -29.49 22.70 29.74
N SER A 97 -28.37 21.98 29.64
CA SER A 97 -27.76 21.12 30.68
C SER A 97 -28.58 19.97 31.29
N LEU A 98 -28.24 18.73 30.88
CA LEU A 98 -28.52 17.51 31.65
C LEU A 98 -27.40 17.28 32.68
N ARG A 99 -27.81 16.98 33.91
CA ARG A 99 -26.97 16.67 35.08
C ARG A 99 -26.06 15.44 34.84
N PRO A 100 -24.90 15.35 35.52
CA PRO A 100 -24.07 14.15 35.51
C PRO A 100 -24.70 13.05 36.40
N LEU A 101 -24.71 11.82 35.91
CA LEU A 101 -24.95 10.62 36.73
C LEU A 101 -23.61 9.91 36.95
N GLU A 102 -23.26 9.72 38.23
CA GLU A 102 -22.13 8.92 38.69
C GLU A 102 -22.38 7.44 38.38
N ILE A 103 -21.72 6.92 37.34
CA ILE A 103 -21.71 5.48 37.01
C ILE A 103 -20.46 4.87 37.64
N GLU A 104 -20.43 4.74 38.95
CA GLU A 104 -19.36 4.00 39.63
C GLU A 104 -19.86 2.86 40.54
N ASN A 105 -21.18 2.78 40.78
CA ASN A 105 -21.78 1.77 41.66
C ASN A 105 -22.94 0.97 41.03
N ASP A 106 -22.98 0.82 39.71
CA ASP A 106 -24.00 -0.01 39.05
C ASP A 106 -23.65 -1.52 39.17
N PRO A 107 -24.49 -2.34 39.84
CA PRO A 107 -24.26 -3.77 39.98
C PRO A 107 -24.16 -4.51 38.65
N HIS A 108 -24.75 -3.98 37.57
CA HIS A 108 -24.66 -4.55 36.22
C HIS A 108 -23.26 -4.37 35.62
N VAL A 109 -22.63 -3.22 35.86
CA VAL A 109 -21.26 -2.93 35.41
C VAL A 109 -20.25 -3.78 36.17
N GLN A 110 -20.48 -4.02 37.47
CA GLN A 110 -19.65 -4.93 38.26
C GLN A 110 -19.81 -6.40 37.81
N ALA A 111 -21.02 -6.84 37.50
CA ALA A 111 -21.28 -8.17 36.96
C ALA A 111 -20.61 -8.39 35.59
N LEU A 112 -20.60 -7.36 34.73
CA LEU A 112 -19.91 -7.40 33.44
C LEU A 112 -18.39 -7.49 33.62
N ARG A 113 -17.80 -6.75 34.57
CA ARG A 113 -16.36 -6.84 34.88
C ARG A 113 -15.97 -8.22 35.41
N ALA A 114 -16.78 -8.81 36.29
CA ALA A 114 -16.55 -10.17 36.78
C ALA A 114 -16.61 -11.21 35.64
N LYS A 115 -17.52 -11.01 34.67
CA LYS A 115 -17.64 -11.88 33.51
C LYS A 115 -16.48 -11.73 32.53
N ILE A 116 -15.96 -10.52 32.34
CA ILE A 116 -14.75 -10.25 31.54
C ILE A 116 -13.55 -10.97 32.17
N ALA A 117 -13.34 -10.86 33.49
CA ALA A 117 -12.25 -11.55 34.16
C ALA A 117 -12.33 -13.08 34.04
N THR A 118 -13.56 -13.62 34.06
CA THR A 118 -13.79 -15.07 33.88
C THR A 118 -13.45 -15.51 32.46
N LEU A 119 -13.85 -14.73 31.45
CA LEU A 119 -13.56 -15.03 30.04
C LEU A 119 -12.07 -14.92 29.72
N GLU A 120 -11.37 -13.91 30.27
CA GLU A 120 -9.92 -13.79 30.12
C GLU A 120 -9.15 -14.99 30.70
N SER A 121 -9.65 -15.58 31.79
CA SER A 121 -9.05 -16.80 32.35
C SER A 121 -9.26 -18.03 31.45
N GLN A 122 -10.40 -18.11 30.75
CA GLN A 122 -10.68 -19.18 29.81
C GLN A 122 -9.85 -19.06 28.53
N VAL A 123 -9.64 -17.84 28.02
CA VAL A 123 -8.77 -17.59 26.85
C VAL A 123 -7.35 -18.05 27.16
N ARG A 124 -6.78 -17.66 28.30
CA ARG A 124 -5.44 -18.10 28.70
C ARG A 124 -5.31 -19.63 28.81
N ARG A 125 -6.36 -20.31 29.27
CA ARG A 125 -6.38 -21.78 29.34
C ARG A 125 -6.40 -22.41 27.95
N LEU A 126 -7.25 -21.90 27.07
CA LEU A 126 -7.36 -22.39 25.69
C LEU A 126 -6.10 -22.11 24.86
N GLU A 127 -5.41 -20.99 25.10
CA GLU A 127 -4.12 -20.69 24.49
C GLU A 127 -3.04 -21.69 24.95
N ALA A 128 -3.02 -22.06 26.24
CA ALA A 128 -2.11 -23.09 26.74
C ALA A 128 -2.43 -24.48 26.17
N GLU A 129 -3.71 -24.85 26.08
CA GLU A 129 -4.15 -26.10 25.46
C GLU A 129 -3.82 -26.14 23.94
N LEU A 130 -3.89 -24.99 23.24
CA LEU A 130 -3.52 -24.89 21.84
C LEU A 130 -2.01 -25.04 21.62
N GLU A 131 -1.19 -24.48 22.51
CA GLU A 131 0.27 -24.62 22.47
C GLU A 131 0.71 -26.07 22.75
N GLU A 132 0.04 -26.74 23.70
CA GLU A 132 0.23 -28.17 23.97
C GLU A 132 -0.19 -29.03 22.76
N ALA A 133 -1.31 -28.70 22.11
CA ALA A 133 -1.75 -29.38 20.89
C ALA A 133 -0.80 -29.16 19.69
N ARG A 134 -0.16 -27.98 19.59
CA ARG A 134 0.86 -27.69 18.56
C ARG A 134 2.15 -28.46 18.76
N SER A 135 2.46 -28.87 20.00
CA SER A 135 3.62 -29.73 20.31
C SER A 135 3.46 -31.19 19.86
N HIS A 136 2.27 -31.59 19.38
CA HIS A 136 1.94 -32.94 18.93
C HIS A 136 1.64 -33.06 17.43
N ILE A 137 2.35 -32.30 16.59
CA ILE A 137 2.31 -32.49 15.14
C ILE A 137 3.57 -33.28 14.72
N PRO A 138 3.44 -34.44 14.05
CA PRO A 138 4.59 -35.17 13.54
C PRO A 138 5.29 -34.36 12.45
N VAL A 139 6.61 -34.22 12.60
CA VAL A 139 7.50 -33.63 11.60
C VAL A 139 7.67 -34.67 10.47
N ASP A 140 7.11 -34.39 9.29
CA ASP A 140 7.49 -35.11 8.08
C ASP A 140 8.91 -34.69 7.69
N VAL A 141 9.82 -35.65 7.78
CA VAL A 141 11.19 -35.53 7.29
C VAL A 141 11.18 -35.93 5.82
N ASP A 142 11.38 -34.95 4.94
CA ASP A 142 11.56 -35.20 3.51
C ASP A 142 12.91 -35.90 3.28
N PHE A 143 12.89 -37.05 2.60
CA PHE A 143 14.04 -37.87 2.24
C PHE A 143 14.39 -37.72 0.76
N SER A 144 14.42 -36.49 0.25
CA SER A 144 14.76 -36.22 -1.15
C SER A 144 16.27 -36.02 -1.41
N ASP A 145 17.13 -36.24 -0.42
CA ASP A 145 18.58 -36.38 -0.61
C ASP A 145 18.98 -37.81 -1.03
N LEU A 146 18.84 -38.11 -2.32
CA LEU A 146 19.67 -39.10 -3.01
C LEU A 146 20.07 -38.57 -4.40
N ALA A 147 21.25 -37.96 -4.44
CA ALA A 147 21.94 -37.53 -5.65
C ALA A 147 22.24 -38.71 -6.60
N PRO A 148 22.62 -38.41 -7.86
CA PRO A 148 24.06 -38.51 -8.14
C PRO A 148 24.57 -37.34 -8.98
N GLY A 149 25.86 -37.05 -8.79
CA GLY A 149 26.52 -35.89 -9.35
C GLY A 149 26.91 -35.97 -10.83
N ALA A 150 27.46 -34.83 -11.25
CA ALA A 150 28.31 -34.59 -12.41
C ALA A 150 27.72 -34.89 -13.80
N LEU A 151 27.27 -33.81 -14.46
CA LEU A 151 27.61 -33.59 -15.87
C LEU A 151 27.98 -32.11 -16.07
N ALA A 152 29.29 -31.85 -16.11
CA ALA A 152 29.81 -30.72 -16.83
C ALA A 152 29.51 -30.91 -18.33
N GLY A 153 28.99 -29.88 -19.00
CA GLY A 153 29.01 -29.81 -20.46
C GLY A 153 27.67 -29.98 -21.19
N ALA A 154 26.63 -29.26 -20.77
CA ALA A 154 25.59 -28.77 -21.68
C ALA A 154 25.33 -27.31 -21.29
N ALA A 155 25.06 -26.44 -22.26
CA ALA A 155 24.57 -25.10 -21.95
C ALA A 155 23.21 -25.28 -21.27
N ASP A 156 23.19 -25.24 -19.94
CA ASP A 156 21.96 -25.39 -19.17
C ASP A 156 20.98 -24.29 -19.63
N ASP A 157 19.76 -24.71 -20.00
CA ASP A 157 18.68 -23.81 -20.41
C ASP A 157 18.42 -22.77 -19.29
N PRO A 158 18.40 -21.45 -19.60
CA PRO A 158 18.18 -20.40 -18.60
C PRO A 158 16.93 -20.61 -17.74
N GLU A 159 15.87 -21.22 -18.29
CA GLU A 159 14.63 -21.49 -17.57
C GLU A 159 14.73 -22.70 -16.62
N GLU A 160 15.59 -23.67 -16.92
CA GLU A 160 15.92 -24.75 -15.97
C GLU A 160 16.72 -24.21 -14.79
N LEU A 161 17.76 -23.40 -15.08
CA LEU A 161 18.58 -22.76 -14.05
C LEU A 161 17.74 -21.86 -13.14
N TYR A 162 16.81 -21.09 -13.72
CA TYR A 162 15.90 -20.26 -12.95
C TYR A 162 14.92 -21.07 -12.09
N ARG A 163 14.48 -22.25 -12.56
CA ARG A 163 13.67 -23.17 -11.73
C ARG A 163 14.44 -23.69 -10.52
N ARG A 164 15.74 -23.98 -10.67
CA ARG A 164 16.62 -24.33 -9.54
C ARG A 164 16.78 -23.16 -8.57
N ILE A 165 17.03 -21.95 -9.08
CA ILE A 165 17.13 -20.73 -8.25
C ILE A 165 15.83 -20.45 -7.49
N ARG A 166 14.65 -20.74 -8.06
CA ARG A 166 13.39 -20.61 -7.31
C ARG A 166 13.31 -21.52 -6.09
N HIS A 167 13.97 -22.68 -6.14
CA HIS A 167 13.97 -23.66 -5.06
C HIS A 167 15.11 -23.40 -4.07
N ASP A 168 16.27 -22.98 -4.56
CA ASP A 168 17.41 -22.51 -3.76
C ASP A 168 17.93 -21.17 -4.31
N PRO A 169 17.42 -20.03 -3.79
CA PRO A 169 17.75 -18.69 -4.28
C PRO A 169 19.23 -18.32 -4.14
N ARG A 170 19.97 -19.01 -3.28
CA ARG A 170 21.39 -18.74 -3.02
C ARG A 170 22.31 -19.77 -3.68
N ASP A 171 21.80 -20.65 -4.54
CA ASP A 171 22.63 -21.61 -5.30
C ASP A 171 23.56 -20.90 -6.29
N ALA A 172 24.82 -20.77 -5.90
CA ALA A 172 25.89 -20.18 -6.69
C ALA A 172 26.01 -20.83 -8.07
N ALA A 173 25.89 -22.16 -8.15
CA ALA A 173 26.12 -22.90 -9.39
C ALA A 173 25.07 -22.54 -10.43
N SER A 174 23.80 -22.50 -10.03
CA SER A 174 22.71 -22.08 -10.93
C SER A 174 22.82 -20.60 -11.32
N LEU A 175 23.27 -19.72 -10.42
CA LEU A 175 23.48 -18.30 -10.72
C LEU A 175 24.64 -18.07 -11.71
N HIS A 176 25.78 -18.76 -11.55
CA HIS A 176 26.89 -18.75 -12.51
C HIS A 176 26.45 -19.30 -13.88
N GLY A 177 25.71 -20.42 -13.86
CA GLY A 177 25.11 -21.00 -15.06
C GLY A 177 24.19 -20.01 -15.78
N LEU A 178 23.33 -19.31 -15.02
CA LEU A 178 22.41 -18.32 -15.57
C LEU A 178 23.17 -17.16 -16.22
N PHE A 179 24.18 -16.61 -15.54
CA PHE A 179 25.06 -15.59 -16.11
C PHE A 179 25.69 -16.06 -17.44
N GLY A 180 26.31 -17.25 -17.43
CA GLY A 180 26.97 -17.81 -18.60
C GLY A 180 26.03 -18.04 -19.78
N ALA A 181 24.82 -18.53 -19.51
CA ALA A 181 23.81 -18.82 -20.53
C ALA A 181 23.17 -17.55 -21.12
N THR A 182 23.05 -16.46 -20.34
CA THR A 182 22.37 -15.24 -20.79
C THR A 182 23.30 -14.10 -21.21
N LYS A 183 24.61 -14.14 -20.92
CA LYS A 183 25.52 -13.00 -21.15
C LYS A 183 25.52 -12.42 -22.57
N THR A 184 25.24 -13.23 -23.59
CA THR A 184 25.18 -12.78 -24.98
C THR A 184 23.75 -12.50 -25.46
N THR A 185 22.77 -13.28 -25.02
CA THR A 185 21.39 -13.22 -25.52
C THR A 185 20.49 -12.28 -24.72
N ASP A 186 20.71 -12.19 -23.40
CA ASP A 186 20.00 -11.32 -22.47
C ASP A 186 21.00 -10.72 -21.46
N PRO A 187 21.72 -9.65 -21.86
CA PRO A 187 22.74 -9.03 -21.03
C PRO A 187 22.18 -8.39 -19.76
N ASP A 188 20.90 -8.00 -19.73
CA ASP A 188 20.27 -7.47 -18.51
C ASP A 188 20.03 -8.55 -17.46
N ARG A 189 19.59 -9.74 -17.88
CA ARG A 189 19.46 -10.89 -16.96
C ARG A 189 20.83 -11.37 -16.48
N ALA A 190 21.85 -11.35 -17.33
CA ALA A 190 23.23 -11.66 -16.94
C ALA A 190 23.77 -10.63 -15.94
N TYR A 191 23.56 -9.34 -16.18
CA TYR A 191 23.94 -8.26 -15.26
C TYR A 191 23.34 -8.49 -13.86
N ARG A 192 22.06 -8.84 -13.78
CA ARG A 192 21.37 -9.09 -12.51
C ARG A 192 21.85 -10.35 -11.81
N ALA A 193 22.11 -11.44 -12.54
CA ALA A 193 22.74 -12.64 -11.98
C ALA A 193 24.12 -12.32 -11.38
N ALA A 194 24.94 -11.54 -12.09
CA ALA A 194 26.25 -11.09 -11.60
C ALA A 194 26.16 -10.16 -10.37
N GLN A 195 25.13 -9.29 -10.30
CA GLN A 195 24.84 -8.47 -9.12
C GLN A 195 24.47 -9.34 -7.91
N VAL A 196 23.65 -10.38 -8.10
CA VAL A 196 23.29 -11.33 -7.03
C VAL A 196 24.53 -12.09 -6.55
N LEU A 197 25.34 -12.64 -7.47
CA LEU A 197 26.59 -13.30 -7.12
C LEU A 197 27.56 -12.37 -6.37
N SER A 198 27.62 -11.10 -6.76
CA SER A 198 28.45 -10.10 -6.07
C SER A 198 27.93 -9.79 -4.66
N PHE A 199 26.61 -9.69 -4.51
CA PHE A 199 25.95 -9.52 -3.21
C PHE A 199 26.20 -10.73 -2.28
N LEU A 200 26.14 -11.95 -2.81
CA LEU A 200 26.44 -13.19 -2.08
C LEU A 200 27.95 -13.41 -1.85
N GLN A 201 28.82 -12.52 -2.35
CA GLN A 201 30.28 -12.64 -2.31
C GLN A 201 30.83 -13.90 -3.01
N GLN A 202 30.12 -14.37 -4.03
CA GLN A 202 30.47 -15.56 -4.81
C GLN A 202 30.80 -15.25 -6.27
N ALA A 203 30.69 -13.98 -6.70
CA ALA A 203 31.04 -13.58 -8.07
C ALA A 203 32.51 -13.81 -8.40
N THR A 204 32.75 -14.34 -9.60
CA THR A 204 34.06 -14.38 -10.26
C THR A 204 34.48 -12.98 -10.71
N GLU A 205 35.75 -12.83 -11.08
CA GLU A 205 36.26 -11.53 -11.58
C GLU A 205 35.63 -11.13 -12.92
N GLU A 206 35.27 -12.08 -13.80
CA GLU A 206 34.52 -11.81 -15.04
C GLU A 206 33.14 -11.21 -14.72
N GLU A 207 32.41 -11.82 -13.79
CA GLU A 207 31.07 -11.36 -13.40
C GLU A 207 31.10 -10.00 -12.70
N LYS A 208 32.06 -9.77 -11.80
CA LYS A 208 32.26 -8.45 -11.18
C LYS A 208 32.56 -7.38 -12.22
N ALA A 209 33.46 -7.67 -13.16
CA ALA A 209 33.80 -6.75 -14.24
C ALA A 209 32.58 -6.48 -15.16
N PHE A 210 31.81 -7.52 -15.48
CA PHE A 210 30.58 -7.38 -16.27
C PHE A 210 29.54 -6.52 -15.55
N ALA A 211 29.30 -6.76 -14.26
CA ALA A 211 28.39 -5.97 -13.46
C ALA A 211 28.85 -4.51 -13.34
N GLN A 212 30.13 -4.27 -13.05
CA GLN A 212 30.68 -2.91 -12.98
C GLN A 212 30.61 -2.17 -14.32
N GLY A 213 30.89 -2.84 -15.43
CA GLY A 213 30.87 -2.25 -16.77
C GLY A 213 29.48 -1.81 -17.23
N HIS A 214 28.41 -2.42 -16.70
CA HIS A 214 27.02 -2.09 -17.04
C HIS A 214 26.27 -1.33 -15.94
N LYS A 215 26.90 -1.12 -14.78
CA LYS A 215 26.28 -0.38 -13.68
C LYS A 215 26.10 1.09 -14.08
N ALA A 216 24.89 1.62 -13.87
CA ALA A 216 24.62 3.03 -14.11
C ALA A 216 25.51 3.93 -13.24
N GLU A 217 25.89 5.10 -13.77
CA GLU A 217 26.57 6.12 -12.97
C GLU A 217 25.60 6.72 -11.94
N GLY A 218 25.59 6.17 -10.73
CA GLY A 218 24.70 6.58 -9.65
C GLY A 218 23.42 5.74 -9.59
N LEU A 219 22.29 6.37 -9.25
CA LEU A 219 20.99 5.70 -9.23
C LEU A 219 20.46 5.56 -10.66
N VAL A 220 19.64 4.52 -10.90
CA VAL A 220 18.97 4.32 -12.18
C VAL A 220 18.16 5.55 -12.60
N ARG A 221 18.06 5.78 -13.91
CA ARG A 221 17.31 6.90 -14.50
C ARG A 221 16.22 6.36 -15.42
N PRO A 222 15.04 6.03 -14.88
CA PRO A 222 13.96 5.50 -15.70
C PRO A 222 13.49 6.50 -16.75
N SER A 223 13.10 6.00 -17.92
CA SER A 223 12.52 6.79 -19.02
C SER A 223 11.00 6.65 -19.14
N ALA A 224 10.38 5.77 -18.36
CA ALA A 224 8.92 5.63 -18.38
C ALA A 224 8.38 5.17 -17.02
N SER A 225 7.07 5.38 -16.83
CA SER A 225 6.34 4.85 -15.68
C SER A 225 5.96 3.38 -15.87
N VAL A 226 5.82 2.65 -14.76
CA VAL A 226 5.20 1.33 -14.72
C VAL A 226 3.72 1.48 -15.07
N SER A 227 3.27 0.71 -16.07
CA SER A 227 1.87 0.65 -16.47
C SER A 227 1.02 -0.18 -15.51
N VAL A 228 -0.30 0.04 -15.50
CA VAL A 228 -1.26 -0.73 -14.67
C VAL A 228 -1.15 -2.23 -14.92
N GLU A 229 -1.00 -2.61 -16.19
CA GLU A 229 -0.86 -4.01 -16.59
C GLU A 229 0.45 -4.61 -16.07
N ALA A 230 1.56 -3.90 -16.20
CA ALA A 230 2.86 -4.38 -15.75
C ALA A 230 2.97 -4.46 -14.23
N TRP A 231 2.33 -3.54 -13.51
CA TRP A 231 2.17 -3.61 -12.07
C TRP A 231 1.58 -4.96 -11.65
N ARG A 232 0.43 -5.34 -12.23
CA ARG A 232 -0.27 -6.58 -11.88
C ARG A 232 0.39 -7.84 -12.44
N ARG A 233 0.99 -7.78 -13.63
CA ARG A 233 1.58 -8.97 -14.28
C ARG A 233 3.00 -9.28 -13.83
N ASN A 234 3.79 -8.25 -13.51
CA ASN A 234 5.22 -8.41 -13.30
C ASN A 234 5.66 -8.08 -11.87
N LEU A 235 5.06 -7.09 -11.19
CA LEU A 235 5.45 -6.76 -9.80
C LEU A 235 4.78 -7.65 -8.77
N PHE A 236 3.49 -7.97 -8.96
CA PHE A 236 2.74 -8.83 -8.03
C PHE A 236 3.48 -10.13 -7.74
N HIS A 237 3.55 -10.43 -6.45
CA HIS A 237 4.00 -11.72 -5.97
C HIS A 237 3.08 -12.82 -6.56
N PRO A 238 3.62 -13.98 -7.01
CA PRO A 238 2.79 -15.05 -7.59
C PRO A 238 1.65 -15.54 -6.69
N ASP A 239 1.85 -15.49 -5.37
CA ASP A 239 0.84 -15.89 -4.38
C ASP A 239 -0.20 -14.80 -4.07
N GLU A 240 -0.09 -13.63 -4.73
CA GLU A 240 -1.01 -12.54 -4.49
C GLU A 240 -2.37 -12.80 -5.17
N GLU A 241 -3.41 -12.94 -4.34
CA GLU A 241 -4.77 -13.14 -4.81
C GLU A 241 -5.38 -11.83 -5.32
N VAL A 242 -5.38 -11.66 -6.64
CA VAL A 242 -5.80 -10.42 -7.31
C VAL A 242 -7.23 -10.01 -6.94
N LEU A 243 -8.17 -10.97 -6.92
CA LEU A 243 -9.58 -10.68 -6.61
C LEU A 243 -9.76 -10.15 -5.18
N THR A 244 -8.96 -10.63 -4.23
CA THR A 244 -8.97 -10.14 -2.85
C THR A 244 -8.52 -8.68 -2.79
N GLY A 245 -7.44 -8.33 -3.50
CA GLY A 245 -7.00 -6.94 -3.67
C GLY A 245 -8.07 -6.06 -4.31
N ASP A 246 -8.73 -6.55 -5.37
CA ASP A 246 -9.80 -5.82 -6.06
C ASP A 246 -11.01 -5.55 -5.13
N ILE A 247 -11.40 -6.51 -4.30
CA ILE A 247 -12.46 -6.34 -3.30
C ILE A 247 -12.08 -5.26 -2.29
N PHE A 248 -10.84 -5.30 -1.77
CA PHE A 248 -10.36 -4.27 -0.85
C PHE A 248 -10.29 -2.89 -1.51
N ALA A 249 -9.81 -2.80 -2.75
CA ALA A 249 -9.73 -1.55 -3.49
C ALA A 249 -11.08 -0.83 -3.57
N VAL A 250 -12.19 -1.55 -3.73
CA VAL A 250 -13.53 -0.95 -3.78
C VAL A 250 -13.91 -0.28 -2.44
N ILE A 251 -13.52 -0.85 -1.30
CA ILE A 251 -13.89 -0.36 0.03
C ILE A 251 -12.81 0.51 0.69
N THR A 252 -11.61 0.61 0.13
CA THR A 252 -10.46 1.34 0.69
C THR A 252 -10.82 2.78 1.10
N SER A 253 -11.45 3.56 0.24
CA SER A 253 -11.78 4.97 0.53
C SER A 253 -12.79 5.13 1.68
N PRO A 254 -13.95 4.44 1.69
CA PRO A 254 -14.83 4.38 2.86
C PRO A 254 -14.16 3.94 4.16
N VAL A 255 -13.32 2.90 4.09
CA VAL A 255 -12.64 2.34 5.24
C VAL A 255 -11.63 3.31 5.83
N LEU A 256 -10.87 4.03 4.99
CA LEU A 256 -9.98 5.11 5.41
C LEU A 256 -10.78 6.21 6.14
N LEU A 257 -11.89 6.66 5.57
CA LEU A 257 -12.76 7.67 6.18
C LEU A 257 -13.30 7.22 7.55
N GLY A 258 -13.76 5.97 7.64
CA GLY A 258 -14.21 5.37 8.89
C GLY A 258 -13.09 5.35 9.94
N ARG A 259 -11.87 4.96 9.54
CA ARG A 259 -10.70 4.92 10.41
C ARG A 259 -10.30 6.32 10.91
N VAL A 260 -10.28 7.32 10.03
CA VAL A 260 -9.98 8.71 10.40
C VAL A 260 -11.03 9.24 11.39
N THR A 261 -12.31 9.01 11.12
CA THR A 261 -13.40 9.41 12.02
C THR A 261 -13.28 8.76 13.40
N ALA A 262 -12.98 7.46 13.45
CA ALA A 262 -12.77 6.74 14.70
C ALA A 262 -11.58 7.30 15.50
N LEU A 263 -10.44 7.53 14.84
CA LEU A 263 -9.24 8.10 15.46
C LEU A 263 -9.49 9.53 15.99
N ARG A 264 -10.25 10.36 15.26
CA ARG A 264 -10.64 11.70 15.72
C ARG A 264 -11.49 11.64 16.98
N ARG A 265 -12.50 10.77 17.02
CA ARG A 265 -13.37 10.58 18.21
C ARG A 265 -12.58 10.11 19.43
N GLN A 266 -11.55 9.31 19.21
CA GLN A 266 -10.65 8.81 20.25
C GLN A 266 -9.52 9.78 20.60
N ASN A 267 -9.46 10.96 19.96
CA ASN A 267 -8.34 11.92 20.06
C ASN A 267 -6.96 11.26 19.82
N ALA A 268 -6.94 10.25 18.95
CA ALA A 268 -5.78 9.42 18.62
C ALA A 268 -5.27 9.65 17.20
N LEU A 269 -5.87 10.59 16.44
CA LEU A 269 -5.39 10.95 15.11
C LEU A 269 -4.02 11.65 15.23
N PRO A 270 -2.95 11.14 14.59
CA PRO A 270 -1.65 11.79 14.64
C PRO A 270 -1.72 13.21 14.09
N LYS A 271 -1.17 14.17 14.83
CA LYS A 271 -1.09 15.57 14.40
C LYS A 271 0.17 15.77 13.57
N LEU A 272 -0.01 16.24 12.34
CA LEU A 272 1.07 16.64 11.46
C LEU A 272 1.21 18.15 11.50
N GLU A 273 2.42 18.63 11.78
CA GLU A 273 2.71 20.05 11.82
C GLU A 273 2.67 20.64 10.40
N PRO A 274 1.79 21.62 10.11
CA PRO A 274 1.65 22.16 8.75
C PRO A 274 2.94 22.77 8.18
N THR A 275 3.81 23.31 9.04
CA THR A 275 5.11 23.88 8.66
C THR A 275 6.11 22.82 8.19
N MET A 276 5.87 21.55 8.51
CA MET A 276 6.73 20.44 8.11
C MET A 276 6.32 19.82 6.78
N LEU A 277 5.18 20.24 6.22
CA LEU A 277 4.74 19.85 4.88
C LEU A 277 5.78 20.29 3.84
N GLN A 278 6.07 19.40 2.90
CA GLN A 278 7.06 19.61 1.86
C GLN A 278 6.40 19.77 0.50
N ASP A 279 6.96 20.67 -0.30
CA ASP A 279 6.74 20.71 -1.75
C ASP A 279 7.88 19.98 -2.45
N PRO A 280 7.63 18.82 -3.10
CA PRO A 280 8.68 18.08 -3.77
C PRO A 280 9.35 18.81 -4.93
N ALA A 281 8.70 19.81 -5.53
CA ALA A 281 9.28 20.57 -6.64
C ALA A 281 10.37 21.56 -6.17
N SER A 282 10.30 22.03 -4.93
CA SER A 282 11.22 23.03 -4.37
C SER A 282 12.07 22.51 -3.20
N SER A 283 11.76 21.33 -2.66
CA SER A 283 12.48 20.77 -1.51
C SER A 283 13.92 20.34 -1.83
N THR A 284 14.86 20.72 -0.96
CA THR A 284 16.26 20.27 -1.00
C THR A 284 16.46 18.95 -0.26
N VAL A 285 15.44 18.44 0.44
CA VAL A 285 15.52 17.20 1.21
C VAL A 285 15.52 16.01 0.26
N GLN A 286 16.61 15.24 0.27
CA GLN A 286 16.81 14.09 -0.63
C GLN A 286 15.66 13.07 -0.57
N ALA A 287 15.17 12.75 0.63
CA ALA A 287 14.05 11.83 0.79
C ALA A 287 12.76 12.34 0.11
N VAL A 288 12.47 13.64 0.19
CA VAL A 288 11.28 14.24 -0.44
C VAL A 288 11.38 14.16 -1.96
N ARG A 289 12.54 14.53 -2.53
CA ARG A 289 12.82 14.41 -3.96
C ARG A 289 12.72 12.95 -4.43
N CYS A 290 13.25 12.02 -3.65
CA CYS A 290 13.18 10.59 -3.91
C CYS A 290 11.75 10.07 -3.98
N PHE A 291 10.88 10.47 -3.04
CA PHE A 291 9.48 10.03 -3.04
C PHE A 291 8.70 10.54 -4.26
N ALA A 292 8.92 11.80 -4.67
CA ALA A 292 8.32 12.30 -5.90
C ALA A 292 8.85 11.58 -7.15
N TRP A 293 10.17 11.37 -7.22
CA TRP A 293 10.80 10.59 -8.29
C TRP A 293 10.22 9.17 -8.39
N ALA A 294 10.13 8.47 -7.26
CA ALA A 294 9.60 7.11 -7.16
C ALA A 294 8.11 7.06 -7.52
N ALA A 295 7.31 8.02 -7.06
CA ALA A 295 5.88 8.07 -7.36
C ALA A 295 5.63 8.17 -8.87
N SER A 296 6.35 9.06 -9.57
CA SER A 296 6.27 9.16 -11.03
C SER A 296 6.56 7.83 -11.71
N ILE A 297 7.62 7.14 -11.31
CA ILE A 297 8.01 5.83 -11.89
C ILE A 297 6.95 4.77 -11.62
N LEU A 298 6.33 4.77 -10.44
CA LEU A 298 5.25 3.84 -10.09
C LEU A 298 3.88 4.23 -10.68
N GLY A 299 3.82 5.25 -11.54
CA GLY A 299 2.58 5.71 -12.16
C GLY A 299 1.60 6.32 -11.15
N MET A 300 2.12 6.97 -10.11
CA MET A 300 1.37 7.54 -8.99
C MET A 300 1.73 9.01 -8.76
N ARG A 301 0.85 9.73 -8.07
CA ARG A 301 1.21 11.00 -7.43
C ARG A 301 1.77 10.73 -6.03
N PRO A 302 2.81 11.45 -5.58
CA PRO A 302 3.26 11.33 -4.20
C PRO A 302 2.14 11.80 -3.26
N PRO A 303 1.89 11.09 -2.15
CA PRO A 303 1.04 11.61 -1.09
C PRO A 303 1.66 12.88 -0.47
N PRO A 304 0.90 13.70 0.27
CA PRO A 304 1.49 14.81 1.03
C PRO A 304 2.62 14.31 1.94
N LEU A 305 3.79 14.91 1.82
CA LEU A 305 5.01 14.50 2.53
C LEU A 305 5.31 15.47 3.67
N TYR A 306 5.41 14.96 4.88
CA TYR A 306 5.81 15.70 6.06
C TYR A 306 7.16 15.20 6.54
N THR A 307 8.07 16.10 6.86
CA THR A 307 9.32 15.71 7.53
C THR A 307 9.12 15.74 9.04
N ASP A 308 9.69 14.78 9.75
CA ASP A 308 9.66 14.74 11.22
C ASP A 308 11.00 14.19 11.71
N PRO A 309 12.02 15.06 11.91
CA PRO A 309 13.33 14.62 12.38
C PRO A 309 13.31 14.10 13.83
N THR A 310 12.20 14.29 14.56
CA THR A 310 12.06 13.82 15.95
C THR A 310 11.51 12.40 16.03
N TRP A 311 10.81 11.94 14.99
CA TRP A 311 10.32 10.58 14.91
C TRP A 311 11.42 9.63 14.41
N GLU A 312 11.72 8.59 15.20
CA GLU A 312 12.82 7.65 14.94
C GLU A 312 12.55 6.68 13.77
N GLY A 313 11.35 6.67 13.19
CA GLY A 313 11.02 5.81 12.05
C GLY A 313 11.65 6.27 10.73
N ALA A 314 11.49 5.46 9.68
CA ALA A 314 11.92 5.81 8.32
C ALA A 314 10.79 6.53 7.57
N VAL A 315 9.68 5.83 7.35
CA VAL A 315 8.48 6.40 6.76
C VAL A 315 7.27 5.66 7.32
N GLU A 316 6.16 6.36 7.51
CA GLU A 316 4.86 5.76 7.81
C GLU A 316 3.73 6.47 7.07
N MET A 317 2.64 5.74 6.84
CA MET A 317 1.37 6.30 6.40
C MET A 317 0.65 6.88 7.61
N VAL A 318 0.27 8.15 7.52
CA VAL A 318 -0.53 8.83 8.53
C VAL A 318 -1.97 8.92 8.02
N PRO A 319 -2.94 8.31 8.73
CA PRO A 319 -4.34 8.39 8.37
C PRO A 319 -4.80 9.85 8.26
N GLY A 320 -5.45 10.18 7.15
CA GLY A 320 -5.92 11.52 6.83
C GLY A 320 -6.74 11.49 5.55
N ILE A 321 -7.31 12.63 5.18
CA ILE A 321 -8.04 12.80 3.93
C ILE A 321 -7.46 14.05 3.25
N PRO A 322 -6.55 13.90 2.25
CA PRO A 322 -5.91 12.65 1.84
C PRO A 322 -4.94 12.05 2.88
N PRO A 323 -4.62 10.75 2.78
CA PRO A 323 -3.62 10.14 3.66
C PRO A 323 -2.24 10.69 3.31
N SER A 324 -1.44 10.97 4.34
CA SER A 324 -0.14 11.63 4.22
C SER A 324 0.99 10.68 4.57
N SER A 325 2.21 10.95 4.14
CA SER A 325 3.40 10.20 4.58
C SER A 325 4.28 11.05 5.47
N ARG A 326 4.70 10.48 6.61
CA ARG A 326 5.63 11.12 7.53
C ARG A 326 7.02 10.50 7.36
N LEU A 327 8.00 11.31 6.98
CA LEU A 327 9.40 10.94 6.79
C LEU A 327 10.17 11.22 8.08
N GLY A 328 10.64 10.16 8.72
CA GLY A 328 11.34 10.24 10.00
C GLY A 328 12.86 10.33 9.87
N LYS A 329 13.53 10.43 11.01
CA LYS A 329 14.99 10.52 11.12
C LYS A 329 15.74 9.48 10.31
N ARG A 330 15.25 8.23 10.24
CA ARG A 330 15.91 7.14 9.50
C ARG A 330 15.85 7.30 7.98
N ALA A 331 14.91 8.08 7.44
CA ALA A 331 14.87 8.45 6.03
C ALA A 331 15.56 9.81 5.77
N LEU A 332 15.59 10.70 6.75
CA LEU A 332 16.15 12.06 6.58
C LEU A 332 17.67 12.12 6.70
N SER A 333 18.33 11.12 7.29
CA SER A 333 19.78 11.12 7.50
C SER A 333 20.41 9.73 7.36
N GLY A 334 21.67 9.71 6.93
CA GLY A 334 22.50 8.50 6.89
C GLY A 334 22.09 7.45 5.85
N ARG A 335 21.30 7.82 4.85
CA ARG A 335 20.87 6.92 3.76
C ARG A 335 21.52 7.28 2.43
N SER A 336 21.94 6.24 1.72
CA SER A 336 22.31 6.33 0.32
C SER A 336 21.09 6.55 -0.58
N PRO A 337 21.27 7.07 -1.81
CA PRO A 337 20.17 7.20 -2.77
C PRO A 337 19.44 5.88 -3.06
N ALA A 338 20.16 4.76 -3.14
CA ALA A 338 19.55 3.44 -3.35
C ALA A 338 18.70 2.98 -2.16
N GLU A 339 19.13 3.25 -0.92
CA GLU A 339 18.32 2.94 0.27
C GLU A 339 17.06 3.82 0.33
N LEU A 340 17.15 5.10 -0.03
CA LEU A 340 15.98 5.98 -0.13
C LEU A 340 15.01 5.49 -1.22
N ALA A 341 15.53 5.09 -2.38
CA ALA A 341 14.72 4.55 -3.47
C ALA A 341 13.98 3.27 -3.05
N PHE A 342 14.64 2.38 -2.30
CA PHE A 342 14.02 1.18 -1.75
C PHE A 342 12.90 1.53 -0.75
N ILE A 343 13.16 2.45 0.18
CA ILE A 343 12.17 2.93 1.17
C ILE A 343 10.95 3.53 0.44
N ALA A 344 11.19 4.41 -0.53
CA ALA A 344 10.13 5.08 -1.28
C ALA A 344 9.31 4.10 -2.12
N GLY A 345 9.97 3.22 -2.87
CA GLY A 345 9.30 2.23 -3.73
C GLY A 345 8.41 1.29 -2.94
N ARG A 346 8.91 0.76 -1.82
CA ARG A 346 8.13 -0.07 -0.91
C ARG A 346 6.92 0.67 -0.33
N HIS A 347 7.15 1.87 0.19
CA HIS A 347 6.08 2.63 0.84
C HIS A 347 4.98 3.01 -0.14
N LEU A 348 5.35 3.50 -1.32
CA LEU A 348 4.39 3.91 -2.35
C LEU A 348 3.65 2.73 -2.99
N ALA A 349 4.28 1.55 -3.08
CA ALA A 349 3.61 0.33 -3.48
C ALA A 349 2.42 0.01 -2.54
N SER A 350 2.64 0.08 -1.23
CA SER A 350 1.58 -0.10 -0.24
C SER A 350 0.51 1.00 -0.27
N TYR A 351 0.78 2.15 -0.92
CA TYR A 351 -0.22 3.21 -1.12
C TYR A 351 -1.25 2.90 -2.20
N ARG A 352 -1.07 1.81 -2.96
CA ARG A 352 -2.00 1.47 -4.03
C ARG A 352 -3.30 0.91 -3.46
N GLU A 353 -4.43 1.24 -4.08
CA GLU A 353 -5.78 0.88 -3.59
C GLU A 353 -5.95 -0.62 -3.30
N ASP A 354 -5.30 -1.47 -4.10
CA ASP A 354 -5.30 -2.93 -3.96
C ASP A 354 -4.59 -3.42 -2.68
N HIS A 355 -3.69 -2.62 -2.10
CA HIS A 355 -2.90 -2.97 -0.90
C HIS A 355 -3.15 -2.05 0.30
N PHE A 356 -3.73 -0.86 0.08
CA PHE A 356 -3.78 0.22 1.06
C PHE A 356 -4.42 -0.19 2.40
N VAL A 357 -5.41 -1.08 2.37
CA VAL A 357 -6.07 -1.57 3.58
C VAL A 357 -5.08 -2.24 4.55
N ARG A 358 -4.01 -2.85 4.04
CA ARG A 358 -2.94 -3.49 4.82
C ARG A 358 -2.14 -2.47 5.66
N LEU A 359 -2.06 -1.22 5.21
CA LEU A 359 -1.48 -0.11 5.97
C LEU A 359 -2.40 0.36 7.11
N LEU A 360 -3.72 0.28 6.91
CA LEU A 360 -4.70 0.69 7.90
C LEU A 360 -4.93 -0.38 8.98
N PHE A 361 -4.92 -1.65 8.58
CA PHE A 361 -5.26 -2.81 9.40
C PHE A 361 -4.15 -3.86 9.26
N PRO A 362 -3.15 -3.85 10.15
CA PRO A 362 -2.01 -4.74 10.02
C PRO A 362 -2.28 -6.18 10.48
N ASN A 363 -3.35 -6.41 11.25
CA ASN A 363 -3.68 -7.74 11.77
C ASN A 363 -4.62 -8.48 10.80
N ILE A 364 -4.38 -9.77 10.62
CA ILE A 364 -5.21 -10.62 9.74
C ILE A 364 -6.68 -10.69 10.18
N PRO A 365 -7.03 -10.82 11.48
CA PRO A 365 -8.43 -10.86 11.89
C PRO A 365 -9.23 -9.60 11.50
N ASP A 366 -8.58 -8.42 11.54
CA ASP A 366 -9.22 -7.16 11.12
C ASP A 366 -9.48 -7.16 9.60
N LEU A 367 -8.55 -7.72 8.81
CA LEU A 367 -8.71 -7.88 7.36
C LEU A 367 -9.82 -8.90 7.03
N GLU A 368 -9.94 -9.99 7.79
CA GLU A 368 -11.02 -10.98 7.65
C GLU A 368 -12.39 -10.33 7.85
N ASP A 369 -12.55 -9.57 8.92
CA ASP A 369 -13.81 -8.90 9.22
C ASP A 369 -14.17 -7.84 8.16
N LEU A 370 -13.19 -7.09 7.63
CA LEU A 370 -13.38 -6.17 6.50
C LEU A 370 -13.75 -6.88 5.19
N PHE A 371 -13.07 -7.98 4.89
CA PHE A 371 -13.34 -8.76 3.68
C PHE A 371 -14.75 -9.35 3.72
N LEU A 372 -15.15 -9.95 4.84
CA LEU A 372 -16.49 -10.48 5.04
C LEU A 372 -17.57 -9.39 5.01
N ALA A 373 -17.27 -8.20 5.53
CA ALA A 373 -18.16 -7.04 5.40
C ALA A 373 -18.36 -6.65 3.93
N ALA A 374 -17.29 -6.59 3.14
CA ALA A 374 -17.37 -6.29 1.70
C ALA A 374 -18.22 -7.33 0.95
N LEU A 375 -18.04 -8.63 1.23
CA LEU A 375 -18.85 -9.69 0.64
C LEU A 375 -20.33 -9.59 1.04
N THR A 376 -20.61 -9.23 2.30
CA THR A 376 -21.98 -9.05 2.80
C THR A 376 -22.68 -7.88 2.10
N ILE A 377 -21.95 -6.81 1.76
CA ILE A 377 -22.49 -5.68 0.97
C ILE A 377 -22.79 -6.14 -0.46
N GLY A 378 -21.86 -6.88 -1.09
CA GLY A 378 -22.06 -7.42 -2.44
C GLY A 378 -23.22 -8.41 -2.55
N GLN A 379 -23.43 -9.20 -1.49
CA GLN A 379 -24.50 -10.19 -1.36
C GLN A 379 -25.14 -10.17 0.04
N PRO A 380 -26.20 -9.36 0.27
CA PRO A 380 -26.83 -9.24 1.58
C PRO A 380 -27.42 -10.55 2.13
N GLN A 381 -27.79 -11.48 1.24
CA GLN A 381 -28.34 -12.80 1.59
C GLN A 381 -27.27 -13.89 1.73
N LEU A 382 -25.99 -13.52 1.85
CA LEU A 382 -24.89 -14.48 2.00
C LEU A 382 -25.12 -15.38 3.23
N PRO A 383 -25.20 -16.71 3.05
CA PRO A 383 -25.33 -17.64 4.18
C PRO A 383 -24.02 -17.68 4.97
N LEU A 384 -24.00 -16.98 6.11
CA LEU A 384 -22.89 -16.96 7.06
C LEU A 384 -23.33 -17.58 8.39
N ALA A 385 -22.40 -18.24 9.08
CA ALA A 385 -22.62 -18.65 10.47
C ALA A 385 -22.94 -17.42 11.35
N ALA A 386 -23.80 -17.58 12.35
CA ALA A 386 -24.31 -16.47 13.15
C ALA A 386 -23.21 -15.60 13.79
N GLN A 387 -22.15 -16.24 14.32
CA GLN A 387 -21.01 -15.55 14.91
C GLN A 387 -20.24 -14.71 13.88
N VAL A 388 -20.02 -15.24 12.68
CA VAL A 388 -19.33 -14.53 11.59
C VAL A 388 -20.15 -13.33 11.14
N ARG A 389 -21.46 -13.50 10.98
CA ARG A 389 -22.39 -12.42 10.64
C ARG A 389 -22.39 -11.32 11.71
N GLN A 390 -22.32 -11.69 13.00
CA GLN A 390 -22.29 -10.73 14.10
C GLN A 390 -21.05 -9.81 14.06
N ARG A 391 -19.90 -10.31 13.59
CA ARG A 391 -18.68 -9.49 13.43
C ARG A 391 -18.72 -8.61 12.18
N ALA A 392 -19.15 -9.17 11.04
CA ALA A 392 -19.12 -8.48 9.75
C ALA A 392 -20.25 -7.44 9.58
N ALA A 393 -21.45 -7.69 10.12
CA ALA A 393 -22.62 -6.85 9.87
C ALA A 393 -22.47 -5.39 10.37
N PRO A 394 -21.91 -5.11 11.57
CA PRO A 394 -21.67 -3.73 12.01
C PRO A 394 -20.70 -2.97 11.10
N ILE A 395 -19.67 -3.66 10.59
CA ILE A 395 -18.67 -3.07 9.69
C ILE A 395 -19.31 -2.79 8.32
N ALA A 396 -20.09 -3.75 7.79
CA ALA A 396 -20.83 -3.58 6.55
C ALA A 396 -21.81 -2.40 6.64
N ALA A 397 -22.56 -2.29 7.74
CA ALA A 397 -23.49 -1.19 7.98
C ALA A 397 -22.80 0.18 8.07
N ALA A 398 -21.53 0.22 8.48
CA ALA A 398 -20.74 1.46 8.51
C ALA A 398 -20.15 1.83 7.14
N ILE A 399 -19.76 0.84 6.33
CA ILE A 399 -19.14 1.03 5.01
C ILE A 399 -20.19 1.29 3.92
N GLU A 400 -21.29 0.54 3.93
CA GLU A 400 -22.28 0.54 2.85
C GLU A 400 -22.87 1.92 2.49
N PRO A 401 -23.19 2.81 3.44
CA PRO A 401 -23.71 4.15 3.14
C PRO A 401 -22.70 5.05 2.42
N LEU A 402 -21.41 4.74 2.51
CA LEU A 402 -20.31 5.50 1.89
C LEU A 402 -19.96 4.99 0.48
N LEU A 403 -20.60 3.91 0.03
CA LEU A 403 -20.39 3.32 -1.29
C LEU A 403 -21.43 3.83 -2.28
N ASP A 404 -20.98 4.25 -3.45
CA ASP A 404 -21.86 4.59 -4.56
C ASP A 404 -22.48 3.34 -5.23
N PRO A 405 -23.53 3.48 -6.05
CA PRO A 405 -24.16 2.34 -6.73
C PRO A 405 -23.19 1.52 -7.59
N ALA A 406 -22.26 2.16 -8.30
CA ALA A 406 -21.29 1.46 -9.14
C ALA A 406 -20.27 0.67 -8.31
N GLN A 407 -19.89 1.15 -7.13
CA GLN A 407 -19.07 0.40 -6.18
C GLN A 407 -19.81 -0.81 -5.62
N LYS A 408 -21.09 -0.66 -5.26
CA LYS A 408 -21.93 -1.79 -4.82
C LYS A 408 -22.09 -2.83 -5.92
N ASP A 409 -22.29 -2.39 -7.16
CA ASP A 409 -22.35 -3.28 -8.32
C ASP A 409 -21.01 -3.98 -8.59
N ARG A 410 -19.88 -3.28 -8.43
CA ARG A 410 -18.54 -3.88 -8.48
C ARG A 410 -18.36 -4.94 -7.39
N LEU A 411 -18.75 -4.67 -6.14
CA LEU A 411 -18.70 -5.67 -5.06
C LEU A 411 -19.55 -6.89 -5.38
N ARG A 412 -20.74 -6.71 -5.96
CA ARG A 412 -21.58 -7.83 -6.41
C ARG A 412 -20.88 -8.64 -7.50
N GLY A 413 -20.27 -7.98 -8.49
CA GLY A 413 -19.49 -8.65 -9.52
C GLY A 413 -18.29 -9.42 -8.97
N HIS A 414 -17.53 -8.82 -8.05
CA HIS A 414 -16.43 -9.49 -7.38
C HIS A 414 -16.89 -10.66 -6.51
N PHE A 415 -18.03 -10.54 -5.82
CA PHE A 415 -18.63 -11.65 -5.07
C PHE A 415 -18.98 -12.84 -5.98
N LEU A 416 -19.61 -12.59 -7.14
CA LEU A 416 -19.94 -13.65 -8.09
C LEU A 416 -18.68 -14.36 -8.59
N ARG A 417 -17.66 -13.60 -8.99
CA ARG A 417 -16.36 -14.14 -9.37
C ARG A 417 -15.69 -14.92 -8.24
N PHE A 418 -15.80 -14.45 -7.01
CA PHE A 418 -15.22 -15.11 -5.84
C PHE A 418 -15.86 -16.48 -5.63
N VAL A 419 -17.18 -16.59 -5.79
CA VAL A 419 -17.90 -17.87 -5.72
C VAL A 419 -17.52 -18.79 -6.88
N GLU A 420 -17.40 -18.25 -8.11
CA GLU A 420 -16.93 -19.00 -9.29
C GLU A 420 -15.51 -19.56 -9.12
N GLU A 421 -14.62 -18.81 -8.47
CA GLU A 421 -13.24 -19.21 -8.14
C GLU A 421 -13.17 -20.14 -6.89
N GLY A 422 -14.32 -20.58 -6.37
CA GLY A 422 -14.41 -21.59 -5.30
C GLY A 422 -14.67 -21.04 -3.90
N GLY A 423 -14.85 -19.72 -3.75
CA GLY A 423 -15.29 -19.07 -2.52
C GLY A 423 -14.29 -19.15 -1.37
N ARG A 424 -12.99 -19.21 -1.67
CA ARG A 424 -11.92 -19.35 -0.67
C ARG A 424 -10.83 -18.32 -0.95
N THR A 425 -10.41 -17.61 0.09
CA THR A 425 -9.23 -16.74 0.07
C THR A 425 -8.40 -17.00 1.33
N ASN A 426 -7.08 -16.85 1.22
CA ASN A 426 -6.19 -16.87 2.37
C ASN A 426 -5.63 -15.46 2.60
N LEU A 427 -6.20 -14.73 3.56
CA LEU A 427 -5.81 -13.35 3.82
C LEU A 427 -4.41 -13.20 4.44
N GLN A 428 -3.93 -14.21 5.16
CA GLN A 428 -2.53 -14.23 5.61
C GLN A 428 -1.58 -14.31 4.41
N ARG A 429 -1.86 -15.23 3.47
CA ARG A 429 -1.07 -15.37 2.25
C ARG A 429 -1.14 -14.10 1.38
N TRP A 430 -2.33 -13.53 1.20
CA TRP A 430 -2.50 -12.28 0.49
C TRP A 430 -1.72 -11.14 1.14
N ALA A 431 -1.78 -10.99 2.47
CA ALA A 431 -1.07 -9.94 3.19
C ALA A 431 0.45 -10.07 3.06
N THR A 432 0.98 -11.29 3.22
CA THR A 432 2.41 -11.58 3.00
C THR A 432 2.81 -11.29 1.55
N ALA A 433 1.99 -11.71 0.58
CA ALA A 433 2.26 -11.48 -0.84
C ALA A 433 2.25 -9.99 -1.20
N ALA A 434 1.31 -9.21 -0.66
CA ALA A 434 1.28 -7.75 -0.82
C ALA A 434 2.52 -7.06 -0.22
N ASP A 435 2.98 -7.52 0.96
CA ASP A 435 4.22 -7.03 1.57
C ASP A 435 5.45 -7.35 0.70
N LEU A 436 5.54 -8.57 0.13
CA LEU A 436 6.61 -8.96 -0.80
C LEU A 436 6.56 -8.15 -2.12
N THR A 437 5.36 -7.92 -2.67
CA THR A 437 5.16 -7.04 -3.85
C THR A 437 5.71 -5.63 -3.58
N ALA A 438 5.49 -5.10 -2.39
CA ALA A 438 6.05 -3.81 -2.00
C ALA A 438 7.60 -3.83 -1.94
N LEU A 439 8.20 -4.88 -1.38
CA LEU A 439 9.67 -5.03 -1.39
C LEU A 439 10.23 -5.09 -2.82
N ARG A 440 9.57 -5.82 -3.72
CA ARG A 440 9.96 -5.92 -5.14
C ARG A 440 9.90 -4.58 -5.84
N ALA A 441 8.89 -3.76 -5.57
CA ALA A 441 8.82 -2.39 -6.06
C ALA A 441 9.98 -1.53 -5.52
N GLY A 442 10.33 -1.68 -4.25
CA GLY A 442 11.53 -1.07 -3.67
C GLY A 442 12.81 -1.49 -4.41
N LEU A 443 13.00 -2.78 -4.68
CA LEU A 443 14.18 -3.30 -5.37
C LEU A 443 14.26 -2.84 -6.83
N LEU A 444 13.12 -2.77 -7.52
CA LEU A 444 13.07 -2.26 -8.90
C LEU A 444 13.62 -0.82 -8.99
N LEU A 445 13.33 0.01 -7.99
CA LEU A 445 13.79 1.40 -7.95
C LEU A 445 15.22 1.54 -7.41
N SER A 446 15.63 0.73 -6.43
CA SER A 446 16.99 0.82 -5.87
C SER A 446 18.04 0.20 -6.78
N ASP A 447 17.67 -0.81 -7.55
CA ASP A 447 18.55 -1.67 -8.34
C ASP A 447 19.78 -2.18 -7.56
N ASP A 448 19.58 -2.41 -6.25
CA ASP A 448 20.65 -2.75 -5.30
C ASP A 448 20.08 -3.63 -4.17
N LEU A 449 20.43 -4.93 -4.20
CA LEU A 449 20.04 -5.92 -3.19
C LEU A 449 20.66 -5.64 -1.81
N GLY A 450 21.87 -5.06 -1.76
CA GLY A 450 22.50 -4.67 -0.51
C GLY A 450 21.76 -3.53 0.18
N ALA A 451 21.31 -2.53 -0.59
CA ALA A 451 20.45 -1.47 -0.09
C ALA A 451 19.11 -2.01 0.43
N ALA A 452 18.50 -2.94 -0.32
CA ALA A 452 17.28 -3.62 0.10
C ALA A 452 17.46 -4.34 1.45
N GLN A 453 18.48 -5.19 1.58
CA GLN A 453 18.75 -5.93 2.82
C GLN A 453 19.00 -4.99 4.01
N ARG A 454 19.81 -3.93 3.83
CA ARG A 454 20.09 -2.95 4.91
C ARG A 454 18.82 -2.24 5.39
N VAL A 455 17.89 -1.93 4.48
CA VAL A 455 16.61 -1.30 4.85
C VAL A 455 15.68 -2.29 5.54
N ILE A 456 15.56 -3.53 5.05
CA ILE A 456 14.75 -4.58 5.69
C ILE A 456 15.25 -4.83 7.12
N ARG A 457 16.56 -4.99 7.28
CA ARG A 457 17.20 -5.17 8.61
C ARG A 457 16.95 -3.99 9.53
N LEU A 458 17.02 -2.76 9.02
CA LEU A 458 16.73 -1.56 9.80
C LEU A 458 15.28 -1.55 10.31
N GLY A 459 14.34 -2.10 9.55
CA GLY A 459 12.94 -2.25 9.93
C GLY A 459 12.73 -3.19 11.12
N GLY A 460 13.70 -4.06 11.44
CA GLY A 460 13.57 -5.06 12.50
C GLY A 460 12.53 -6.12 12.16
N GLU A 461 12.38 -6.43 10.88
CA GLU A 461 11.33 -7.31 10.39
C GLU A 461 11.66 -8.79 10.62
N LEU A 462 10.63 -9.59 10.85
CA LEU A 462 10.74 -11.05 10.84
C LEU A 462 11.05 -11.55 9.42
N GLU A 463 11.69 -12.73 9.37
CA GLU A 463 11.97 -13.47 8.13
C GLU A 463 12.79 -12.67 7.11
N GLU A 464 13.82 -11.92 7.59
CA GLU A 464 14.73 -11.15 6.73
C GLU A 464 15.28 -12.00 5.58
N ASP A 465 15.76 -13.21 5.87
CA ASP A 465 16.35 -14.09 4.86
C ASP A 465 15.34 -14.52 3.80
N ALA A 466 14.13 -14.91 4.19
CA ALA A 466 13.08 -15.32 3.25
C ALA A 466 12.66 -14.16 2.33
N LYS A 467 12.63 -12.93 2.85
CA LYS A 467 12.36 -11.71 2.06
C LYS A 467 13.47 -11.42 1.07
N VAL A 468 14.73 -11.55 1.49
CA VAL A 468 15.88 -11.38 0.59
C VAL A 468 15.88 -12.47 -0.49
N ASP A 469 15.49 -13.69 -0.13
CA ASP A 469 15.39 -14.82 -1.06
C ASP A 469 14.30 -14.60 -2.12
N ASP A 470 13.12 -14.10 -1.73
CA ASP A 470 12.09 -13.66 -2.69
C ASP A 470 12.63 -12.57 -3.64
N LEU A 471 13.34 -11.59 -3.09
CA LEU A 471 13.93 -10.51 -3.87
C LEU A 471 14.95 -11.03 -4.89
N ILE A 472 15.80 -12.00 -4.52
CA ILE A 472 16.75 -12.63 -5.46
C ILE A 472 15.98 -13.33 -6.60
N VAL A 473 14.97 -14.14 -6.26
CA VAL A 473 14.16 -14.87 -7.25
C VAL A 473 13.42 -13.92 -8.21
N PHE A 474 12.88 -12.83 -7.69
CA PHE A 474 12.27 -11.80 -8.51
C PHE A 474 13.30 -11.12 -9.40
N TYR A 475 14.44 -10.73 -8.82
CA TYR A 475 15.45 -9.92 -9.47
C TYR A 475 16.13 -10.63 -10.63
N VAL A 476 16.36 -11.94 -10.60
CA VAL A 476 16.95 -12.67 -11.74
C VAL A 476 15.91 -13.21 -12.73
N GLY A 477 14.62 -13.05 -12.41
CA GLY A 477 13.51 -13.57 -13.21
C GLY A 477 13.06 -12.67 -14.36
N ASP A 478 12.30 -13.27 -15.27
CA ASP A 478 11.72 -12.62 -16.45
C ASP A 478 10.77 -11.46 -16.14
N ARG A 479 10.04 -11.55 -15.02
CA ARG A 479 9.13 -10.48 -14.60
C ARG A 479 9.89 -9.18 -14.35
N CYS A 480 11.04 -9.26 -13.69
CA CYS A 480 11.92 -8.11 -13.49
C CYS A 480 12.57 -7.67 -14.81
N SER A 481 12.95 -8.59 -15.72
CA SER A 481 13.46 -8.22 -17.06
C SER A 481 12.46 -7.33 -17.81
N ARG A 482 11.18 -7.74 -17.83
CA ARG A 482 10.11 -7.01 -18.52
C ARG A 482 9.86 -5.63 -17.91
N LEU A 483 9.88 -5.52 -16.58
CA LEU A 483 9.74 -4.25 -15.88
C LEU A 483 10.90 -3.30 -16.18
N ARG A 484 12.14 -3.78 -16.06
CA ARG A 484 13.34 -2.98 -16.32
C ARG A 484 13.39 -2.48 -17.75
N LYS A 485 13.02 -3.34 -18.72
CA LYS A 485 12.89 -2.96 -20.11
C LYS A 485 11.81 -1.90 -20.32
N GLN A 486 10.65 -2.07 -19.71
CA GLN A 486 9.55 -1.12 -19.82
C GLN A 486 9.90 0.27 -19.29
N ILE A 487 10.55 0.35 -18.13
CA ILE A 487 10.91 1.65 -17.52
C ILE A 487 12.26 2.18 -18.05
N GLY A 488 12.86 1.51 -19.04
CA GLY A 488 14.06 1.97 -19.73
C GLY A 488 15.36 1.85 -18.94
N ILE A 489 15.44 0.96 -17.96
CA ILE A 489 16.66 0.74 -17.15
C ILE A 489 17.37 -0.58 -17.47
N SER A 490 16.89 -1.33 -18.46
CA SER A 490 17.51 -2.60 -18.85
C SER A 490 18.86 -2.40 -19.53
N VAL A 491 19.85 -3.19 -19.13
CA VAL A 491 21.18 -3.20 -19.75
C VAL A 491 21.12 -3.77 -21.17
N GLY A 492 21.88 -3.18 -22.09
CA GLY A 492 22.00 -3.68 -23.48
C GLY A 492 20.82 -3.33 -24.39
N ALA A 493 19.81 -2.62 -23.89
CA ALA A 493 18.81 -1.95 -24.73
C ALA A 493 19.41 -0.66 -25.30
N ALA A 494 20.34 -0.79 -26.25
CA ALA A 494 20.74 0.30 -27.14
C ALA A 494 20.02 0.11 -28.47
N GLY A 495 18.98 0.91 -28.68
CA GLY A 495 18.13 0.96 -29.86
C GLY A 495 16.93 1.84 -29.60
#